data_AF-A0A6L5EFE0-F1
#
_entry.id   AF-A0A6L5EFE0-F1
#
_cell.length_a   1.000
_cell.length_b   1.000
_cell.length_c   1.000
_cell.angle_alpha   90.00
_cell.angle_beta   90.00
_cell.angle_gamma   90.00
#
_symmetry.space_group_name_H-M   'P 1'
#
loop_
_entity.id
_entity.type
_entity.pdbx_description
1 polymer ?
#
loop_
_entity_poly.entity_id
_entity_poly.type
_entity_poly.pdbx_seq_one_letter_code
_entity_poly.pdbx_strand_id
1 'polypeptide(L)'
;MSKLPSPDMIRRIEDAAAALIAAGTPNPTNVQVRDHLGGGSLATISPVMRAFRARLREQASEQTPELPPALAQLLTGQLALLWQAAVKQADAGALAAREQADADIEQADLERDAAQARVAELESELAVLREVMAERDRLLQDIRQLRDEALPLHEQVARLTATGEHLAAQLKETKAELKGAREENRALQAELLTLARAEPKAGRGAK
;
A
#
# COMPACT_ATOMS: atom_id res chain seq x y z
N MET A 1 49.23 67.77 39.95
CA MET A 1 49.36 66.83 38.81
C MET A 1 50.68 66.09 38.94
N SER A 2 50.72 64.97 39.68
CA SER A 2 51.95 64.16 39.75
C SER A 2 52.19 63.52 38.39
N LYS A 3 53.32 63.85 37.76
CA LYS A 3 53.76 63.23 36.51
C LYS A 3 53.81 61.72 36.72
N LEU A 4 53.02 60.98 35.94
CA LEU A 4 53.12 59.52 35.88
C LEU A 4 54.56 59.14 35.49
N PRO A 5 55.18 58.15 36.15
CA PRO A 5 56.50 57.66 35.77
C PRO A 5 56.52 57.19 34.31
N SER A 6 57.68 57.34 33.65
CA SER A 6 57.90 56.80 32.31
C SER A 6 57.65 55.28 32.29
N PRO A 7 57.09 54.71 31.20
CA PRO A 7 56.91 53.26 31.02
C PRO A 7 58.18 52.45 31.31
N ASP A 8 59.35 52.96 30.94
CA ASP A 8 60.64 52.30 31.22
C ASP A 8 60.95 52.22 32.71
N MET A 9 60.55 53.24 33.47
CA MET A 9 60.74 53.29 34.92
C MET A 9 59.79 52.34 35.63
N ILE A 10 58.53 52.23 35.15
CA ILE A 10 57.56 51.25 35.63
C ILE A 10 58.13 49.84 35.46
N ARG A 11 58.65 49.51 34.27
CA ARG A 11 59.24 48.20 34.00
C ARG A 11 60.43 47.89 34.91
N ARG A 12 61.36 48.84 35.09
CA ARG A 12 62.49 48.64 36.02
C ARG A 12 62.06 48.39 37.46
N ILE A 13 61.03 49.09 37.94
CA ILE A 13 60.49 48.90 39.30
C ILE A 13 59.86 47.50 39.45
N GLU A 14 59.12 47.05 38.43
CA GLU A 14 58.52 45.72 38.41
C GLU A 14 59.57 44.61 38.30
N ASP A 15 60.60 44.78 37.46
CA ASP A 15 61.73 43.85 37.34
C ASP A 15 62.51 43.74 38.65
N ALA A 16 62.76 44.86 39.34
CA ALA A 16 63.40 44.86 40.65
C ALA A 16 62.54 44.17 41.72
N ALA A 17 61.23 44.37 41.69
CA ALA A 17 60.31 43.68 42.60
C ALA A 17 60.27 42.17 42.32
N ALA A 18 60.24 41.77 41.04
CA ALA A 18 60.29 40.38 40.62
C ALA A 18 61.63 39.71 41.00
N ALA A 19 62.75 40.40 40.85
CA ALA A 19 64.06 39.92 41.27
C ALA A 19 64.14 39.69 42.79
N LEU A 20 63.56 40.58 43.59
CA LEU A 20 63.50 40.41 45.05
C LEU A 20 62.59 39.25 45.46
N ILE A 21 61.48 39.02 44.75
CA ILE A 21 60.62 37.85 44.96
C ILE A 21 61.37 36.56 44.62
N ALA A 22 62.05 36.52 43.47
CA ALA A 22 62.86 35.37 43.06
C ALA A 22 64.03 35.10 44.02
N ALA A 23 64.59 36.14 44.63
CA ALA A 23 65.64 36.04 45.65
C ALA A 23 65.13 35.64 47.04
N GLY A 24 63.83 35.33 47.20
CA GLY A 24 63.26 34.82 48.45
C GLY A 24 62.60 35.86 49.35
N THR A 25 62.35 37.08 48.86
CA THR A 25 61.55 38.10 49.58
C THR A 25 60.13 38.12 49.01
N PRO A 26 59.17 37.34 49.54
CA PRO A 26 57.86 37.13 48.91
C PRO A 26 57.00 38.41 48.85
N ASN A 27 57.25 39.37 49.75
CA ASN A 27 56.56 40.66 49.79
C ASN A 27 57.56 41.82 49.87
N PRO A 28 58.22 42.19 48.75
CA PRO A 28 59.19 43.28 48.75
C PRO A 28 58.54 44.61 49.18
N THR A 29 59.15 45.27 50.15
CA THR A 29 58.73 46.61 50.57
C THR A 29 59.18 47.66 49.54
N ASN A 30 58.48 48.80 49.47
CA ASN A 30 58.85 49.88 48.54
C ASN A 30 60.27 50.42 48.82
N VAL A 31 60.77 50.28 50.04
CA VAL A 31 62.15 50.63 50.45
C VAL A 31 63.14 49.62 49.89
N GLN A 32 62.89 48.31 50.02
CA GLN A 32 63.75 47.27 49.44
C GLN A 32 63.84 47.37 47.92
N VAL A 33 62.72 47.66 47.26
CA VAL A 33 62.69 47.88 45.80
C VAL A 33 63.51 49.12 45.42
N ARG A 34 63.40 50.21 46.17
CA ARG A 34 64.20 51.43 45.95
C ARG A 34 65.69 51.17 46.13
N ASP A 35 66.06 50.43 47.18
CA ASP A 35 67.46 50.15 47.51
C ASP A 35 68.07 49.20 46.47
N HIS A 36 67.29 48.22 45.97
CA HIS A 36 67.68 47.33 44.86
C HIS A 36 67.84 48.06 43.52
N LEU A 37 67.06 49.13 43.28
CA LEU A 37 67.17 49.99 42.11
C LEU A 37 68.36 50.97 42.16
N GLY A 38 69.01 51.10 43.32
CA GLY A 38 70.09 52.09 43.54
C GLY A 38 69.58 53.51 43.79
N GLY A 39 68.31 53.69 44.17
CA GLY A 39 67.70 54.99 44.48
C GLY A 39 66.36 55.25 43.78
N GLY A 40 65.79 56.44 43.98
CA GLY A 40 64.53 56.88 43.38
C GLY A 40 63.49 57.40 44.38
N SER A 41 62.49 58.13 43.89
CA SER A 41 61.44 58.69 44.74
C SER A 41 60.41 57.62 45.13
N LEU A 42 60.18 57.46 46.45
CA LEU A 42 59.13 56.58 46.97
C LEU A 42 57.72 56.99 46.49
N ALA A 43 57.52 58.28 46.18
CA ALA A 43 56.27 58.76 45.58
C ALA A 43 56.02 58.18 44.18
N THR A 44 57.09 57.79 43.48
CA THR A 44 57.06 57.17 42.16
C THR A 44 56.96 55.65 42.22
N ILE A 45 57.63 55.03 43.20
CA ILE A 45 57.64 53.56 43.38
C ILE A 45 56.32 53.05 43.96
N SER A 46 55.71 53.79 44.88
CA SER A 46 54.53 53.33 45.63
C SER A 46 53.31 53.03 44.75
N PRO A 47 52.95 53.86 43.74
CA PRO A 47 51.86 53.54 42.82
C PRO A 47 52.12 52.29 41.96
N VAL A 48 53.35 52.11 41.49
CA VAL A 48 53.75 50.96 40.65
C VAL A 48 53.70 49.66 41.44
N MET A 49 54.28 49.65 42.65
CA MET A 49 54.23 48.49 43.54
C MET A 49 52.81 48.11 43.98
N ARG A 50 51.90 49.09 44.07
CA ARG A 50 50.48 48.83 44.34
C ARG A 50 49.81 48.11 43.16
N ALA A 51 50.06 48.56 41.93
CA ALA A 51 49.53 47.93 40.71
C ALA A 51 50.12 46.52 40.49
N PHE A 52 51.43 46.37 40.70
CA PHE A 52 52.12 45.08 40.62
C PHE A 52 51.56 44.04 41.61
N ARG A 53 51.38 44.43 42.89
CA ARG A 53 50.77 43.56 43.90
C ARG A 53 49.28 43.27 43.66
N ALA A 54 48.56 44.17 42.99
CA ALA A 54 47.19 43.90 42.57
C ALA A 54 47.15 42.80 41.51
N ARG A 55 47.98 42.91 40.46
CA ARG A 55 48.09 41.89 39.39
C ARG A 55 48.56 40.52 39.91
N LEU A 56 49.52 40.49 40.83
CA LEU A 56 49.95 39.23 41.47
C LEU A 56 48.81 38.53 42.22
N ARG A 57 47.92 39.30 42.87
CA ARG A 57 46.76 38.72 43.58
C ARG A 57 45.68 38.23 42.62
N GLU A 58 45.43 38.96 41.53
CA GLU A 58 44.52 38.52 40.46
C GLU A 58 45.01 37.19 39.85
N GLN A 59 46.29 37.09 39.49
CA GLN A 59 46.89 35.85 38.97
C GLN A 59 46.81 34.68 39.96
N ALA A 60 47.03 34.93 41.25
CA ALA A 60 46.89 33.90 42.28
C ALA A 60 45.42 33.45 42.46
N SER A 61 44.45 34.35 42.24
CA SER A 61 43.02 34.03 42.32
C SER A 61 42.47 33.32 41.07
N GLU A 62 43.12 33.49 39.92
CA GLU A 62 42.81 32.78 38.67
C GLU A 62 43.33 31.34 38.64
N GLN A 63 44.23 30.97 39.55
CA GLN A 63 44.68 29.58 39.71
C GLN A 63 43.58 28.75 40.38
N THR A 64 42.85 27.99 39.57
CA THR A 64 41.86 27.02 40.05
C THR A 64 42.55 25.98 40.93
N PRO A 65 42.14 25.79 42.20
CA PRO A 65 42.74 24.79 43.07
C PRO A 65 42.52 23.38 42.48
N GLU A 66 43.59 22.58 42.46
CA GLU A 66 43.53 21.21 41.97
C GLU A 66 42.66 20.32 42.87
N LEU A 67 41.89 19.42 42.24
CA LEU A 67 41.04 18.50 42.96
C LEU A 67 41.90 17.48 43.73
N PRO A 68 41.60 17.17 45.01
CA PRO A 68 42.33 16.14 45.75
C PRO A 68 42.30 14.78 45.01
N PRO A 69 43.43 14.06 44.89
CA PRO A 69 43.51 12.83 44.11
C PRO A 69 42.50 11.75 44.51
N ALA A 70 42.21 11.61 45.81
CA ALA A 70 41.22 10.65 46.31
C ALA A 70 39.80 10.97 45.82
N LEU A 71 39.44 12.26 45.76
CA LEU A 71 38.15 12.71 45.25
C LEU A 71 38.05 12.50 43.74
N ALA A 72 39.13 12.79 43.00
CA ALA A 72 39.18 12.55 41.56
C ALA A 72 39.02 11.05 41.21
N GLN A 73 39.67 10.16 41.96
CA GLN A 73 39.53 8.71 41.78
C GLN A 73 38.11 8.22 42.09
N LEU A 74 37.51 8.70 43.19
CA LEU A 74 36.13 8.37 43.54
C LEU A 74 35.16 8.80 42.43
N LEU A 75 35.27 10.05 41.95
CA LEU A 75 34.43 10.57 40.88
C LEU A 75 34.60 9.76 39.59
N THR A 76 35.83 9.40 39.24
CA THR A 76 36.12 8.57 38.05
C THR A 76 35.47 7.19 38.17
N GLY A 77 35.56 6.53 39.33
CA GLY A 77 34.93 5.24 39.58
C GLY A 77 33.39 5.31 39.51
N GLN A 78 32.78 6.34 40.10
CA GLN A 78 31.33 6.52 40.06
C GLN A 78 30.82 6.83 38.64
N LEU A 79 31.55 7.65 37.87
CA LEU A 79 31.23 7.91 36.46
C LEU A 79 31.34 6.63 35.62
N ALA A 80 32.34 5.78 35.88
CA ALA A 80 32.46 4.50 35.19
C ALA A 80 31.27 3.57 35.47
N LEU A 81 30.80 3.49 36.72
CA LEU A 81 29.62 2.70 37.08
C LEU A 81 28.35 3.24 36.45
N LEU A 82 28.14 4.56 36.49
CA LEU A 82 27.01 5.23 35.83
C LEU A 82 27.02 4.94 34.32
N TRP A 83 28.18 5.07 33.68
CA TRP A 83 28.35 4.79 32.27
C TRP A 83 28.04 3.33 31.92
N GLN A 84 28.56 2.37 32.69
CA GLN A 84 28.25 0.95 32.50
C GLN A 84 26.76 0.66 32.66
N ALA A 85 26.10 1.27 33.63
CA ALA A 85 24.65 1.12 33.82
C ALA A 85 23.87 1.69 32.62
N ALA A 86 24.25 2.88 32.14
CA ALA A 86 23.64 3.51 30.98
C ALA A 86 23.81 2.67 29.70
N VAL A 87 25.01 2.12 29.46
CA VAL A 87 25.28 1.23 28.32
C VAL A 87 24.43 -0.04 28.41
N LYS A 88 24.40 -0.72 29.56
CA LYS A 88 23.56 -1.91 29.74
C LYS A 88 22.08 -1.63 29.52
N GLN A 89 21.59 -0.48 29.99
CA GLN A 89 20.21 -0.08 29.77
C GLN A 89 19.92 0.22 28.30
N ALA A 90 20.85 0.88 27.60
CA ALA A 90 20.72 1.15 26.16
C ALA A 90 20.74 -0.15 25.34
N ASP A 91 21.64 -1.09 25.66
CA ASP A 91 21.73 -2.39 24.99
C ASP A 91 20.45 -3.21 25.21
N ALA A 92 19.92 -3.25 26.43
CA ALA A 92 18.67 -3.92 26.73
C ALA A 92 17.48 -3.30 25.98
N GLY A 93 17.43 -1.96 25.91
CA GLY A 93 16.40 -1.25 25.13
C GLY A 93 16.51 -1.54 23.64
N ALA A 94 17.74 -1.56 23.09
CA ALA A 94 17.97 -1.87 21.69
C ALA A 94 17.62 -3.32 21.34
N LEU A 95 17.90 -4.26 22.23
CA LEU A 95 17.50 -5.66 22.06
C LEU A 95 15.97 -5.80 22.09
N ALA A 96 15.31 -5.23 23.09
CA ALA A 96 13.85 -5.29 23.20
C ALA A 96 13.14 -4.64 22.01
N ALA A 97 13.67 -3.52 21.49
CA ALA A 97 13.13 -2.87 20.29
C ALA A 97 13.29 -3.74 19.03
N ARG A 98 14.40 -4.48 18.91
CA ARG A 98 14.61 -5.43 17.81
C ARG A 98 13.66 -6.63 17.91
N GLU A 99 13.57 -7.24 19.09
CA GLU A 99 12.67 -8.36 19.32
C GLU A 99 11.20 -7.99 19.05
N GLN A 100 10.79 -6.79 19.46
CA GLN A 100 9.45 -6.28 19.15
C GLN A 100 9.27 -6.06 17.64
N ALA A 101 10.25 -5.44 16.97
CA ALA A 101 10.17 -5.21 15.53
C ALA A 101 10.13 -6.54 14.74
N ASP A 102 10.89 -7.55 15.15
CA ASP A 102 10.89 -8.87 14.53
C ASP A 102 9.52 -9.55 14.72
N ALA A 103 8.93 -9.45 15.92
CA ALA A 103 7.59 -9.97 16.19
C ALA A 103 6.50 -9.25 15.37
N ASP A 104 6.59 -7.91 15.24
CA ASP A 104 5.67 -7.12 14.44
C ASP A 104 5.77 -7.47 12.93
N ILE A 105 6.99 -7.71 12.44
CA ILE A 105 7.24 -8.16 11.06
C ILE A 105 6.63 -9.55 10.84
N GLU A 106 6.87 -10.50 11.75
CA GLU A 106 6.31 -11.85 11.65
C GLU A 106 4.78 -11.82 11.64
N GLN A 107 4.16 -11.01 12.50
CA GLN A 107 2.72 -10.84 12.50
C GLN A 107 2.21 -10.23 11.19
N ALA A 108 2.86 -9.18 10.69
CA ALA A 108 2.48 -8.55 9.43
C ALA A 108 2.62 -9.50 8.23
N ASP A 109 3.65 -10.36 8.22
CA ASP A 109 3.84 -11.38 7.20
C ASP A 109 2.73 -12.44 7.25
N LEU A 110 2.35 -12.92 8.45
CA LEU A 110 1.23 -13.85 8.61
C LEU A 110 -0.10 -13.25 8.13
N GLU A 111 -0.38 -11.99 8.48
CA GLU A 111 -1.58 -11.28 8.04
C GLU A 111 -1.59 -11.08 6.52
N ARG A 112 -0.44 -10.72 5.93
CA ARG A 112 -0.26 -10.60 4.48
C ARG A 112 -0.55 -11.93 3.79
N ASP A 113 0.06 -13.02 4.27
CA ASP A 113 -0.04 -14.33 3.63
C ASP A 113 -1.48 -14.87 3.71
N ALA A 114 -2.16 -14.66 4.84
CA ALA A 114 -3.59 -14.98 4.98
C ALA A 114 -4.47 -14.16 4.02
N ALA A 115 -4.19 -12.86 3.88
CA ALA A 115 -4.91 -12.01 2.92
C ALA A 115 -4.67 -12.44 1.47
N GLN A 116 -3.43 -12.78 1.11
CA GLN A 116 -3.07 -13.28 -0.22
C GLN A 116 -3.76 -14.61 -0.54
N ALA A 117 -3.80 -15.54 0.42
CA ALA A 117 -4.53 -16.79 0.26
C ALA A 117 -6.02 -16.56 0.01
N ARG A 118 -6.64 -15.61 0.74
CA ARG A 118 -8.04 -15.26 0.54
C ARG A 118 -8.31 -14.62 -0.82
N VAL A 119 -7.39 -13.77 -1.30
CA VAL A 119 -7.49 -13.19 -2.65
C VAL A 119 -7.41 -14.29 -3.72
N ALA A 120 -6.46 -15.22 -3.60
CA ALA A 120 -6.33 -16.33 -4.55
C ALA A 120 -7.58 -17.23 -4.59
N GLU A 121 -8.19 -17.50 -3.43
CA GLU A 121 -9.46 -18.21 -3.33
C GLU A 121 -10.59 -17.47 -4.06
N LEU A 122 -10.75 -16.17 -3.77
CA LEU A 122 -11.78 -15.34 -4.41
C LEU A 122 -11.57 -15.19 -5.93
N GLU A 123 -10.32 -15.09 -6.40
CA GLU A 123 -9.99 -15.06 -7.82
C GLU A 123 -10.36 -16.38 -8.51
N SER A 124 -10.13 -17.52 -7.85
CA SER A 124 -10.56 -18.84 -8.33
C SER A 124 -12.08 -18.95 -8.40
N GLU A 125 -12.79 -18.54 -7.35
CA GLU A 125 -14.27 -18.51 -7.34
C GLU A 125 -14.81 -17.63 -8.47
N LEU A 126 -14.20 -16.47 -8.67
CA LEU A 126 -14.59 -15.51 -9.69
C LEU A 126 -14.32 -16.02 -11.11
N ALA A 127 -13.24 -16.79 -11.32
CA ALA A 127 -12.99 -17.47 -12.58
C ALA A 127 -14.11 -18.48 -12.91
N VAL A 128 -14.49 -19.32 -11.93
CA VAL A 128 -15.62 -20.27 -12.08
C VAL A 128 -16.92 -19.54 -12.41
N LEU A 129 -17.23 -18.45 -11.71
CA LEU A 129 -18.44 -17.66 -11.97
C LEU A 129 -18.46 -17.07 -13.39
N ARG A 130 -17.31 -16.63 -13.90
CA ARG A 130 -17.18 -16.14 -15.28
C ARG A 130 -17.45 -17.25 -16.30
N GLU A 131 -16.96 -18.46 -16.07
CA GLU A 131 -17.25 -19.61 -16.93
C GLU A 131 -18.73 -19.97 -16.92
N VAL A 132 -19.36 -20.00 -15.74
CA VAL A 132 -20.80 -20.25 -15.60
C VAL A 132 -21.62 -19.17 -16.34
N MET A 133 -21.21 -17.91 -16.26
CA MET A 133 -21.86 -16.83 -17.01
C MET A 133 -21.73 -17.01 -18.52
N ALA A 134 -20.53 -17.34 -19.01
CA ALA A 134 -20.29 -17.57 -20.44
C ALA A 134 -21.13 -18.74 -20.97
N GLU A 135 -21.22 -19.85 -20.23
CA GLU A 135 -22.05 -20.99 -20.60
C GLU A 135 -23.54 -20.63 -20.57
N ARG A 136 -23.99 -19.87 -19.55
CA ARG A 136 -25.37 -19.41 -19.49
C ARG A 136 -25.73 -18.51 -20.69
N ASP A 137 -24.85 -17.62 -21.10
CA ASP A 137 -25.07 -16.75 -22.25
C ASP A 137 -25.11 -17.55 -23.56
N ARG A 138 -24.25 -18.56 -23.70
CA ARG A 138 -24.29 -19.52 -24.80
C ARG A 138 -25.61 -20.28 -24.85
N LEU A 139 -26.05 -20.87 -23.74
CA LEU A 139 -27.31 -21.60 -23.65
C LEU A 139 -28.52 -20.69 -23.96
N LEU A 140 -28.50 -19.43 -23.53
CA LEU A 140 -29.53 -18.45 -23.88
C LEU A 140 -29.56 -18.17 -25.39
N GLN A 141 -28.40 -18.12 -26.05
CA GLN A 141 -28.32 -17.98 -27.49
C GLN A 141 -28.88 -19.21 -28.21
N ASP A 142 -28.51 -20.42 -27.77
CA ASP A 142 -29.00 -21.67 -28.35
C ASP A 142 -30.52 -21.80 -28.21
N ILE A 143 -31.08 -21.44 -27.05
CA ILE A 143 -32.55 -21.41 -26.84
C ILE A 143 -33.24 -20.45 -27.81
N ARG A 144 -32.66 -19.27 -28.06
CA ARG A 144 -33.21 -18.30 -29.02
C ARG A 144 -33.20 -18.87 -30.44
N GLN A 145 -32.08 -19.45 -30.86
CA GLN A 145 -31.95 -20.08 -32.18
C GLN A 145 -32.97 -21.22 -32.36
N LEU A 146 -33.07 -22.12 -31.39
CA LEU A 146 -34.06 -23.20 -31.43
C LEU A 146 -35.49 -22.68 -31.49
N ARG A 147 -35.78 -21.56 -30.82
CA ARG A 147 -37.11 -20.92 -30.87
C ARG A 147 -37.40 -20.35 -32.25
N ASP A 148 -36.41 -19.69 -32.85
CA ASP A 148 -36.51 -19.11 -34.19
C ASP A 148 -36.68 -20.20 -35.26
N GLU A 149 -36.08 -21.37 -35.07
CA GLU A 149 -36.25 -22.55 -35.94
C GLU A 149 -37.59 -23.28 -35.71
N ALA A 150 -38.07 -23.36 -34.47
CA ALA A 150 -39.31 -24.06 -34.13
C ALA A 150 -40.56 -23.36 -34.68
N LEU A 151 -40.55 -22.02 -34.74
CA LEU A 151 -41.69 -21.23 -35.23
C LEU A 151 -42.09 -21.56 -36.68
N PRO A 152 -41.20 -21.51 -37.69
CA PRO A 152 -41.56 -21.86 -39.07
C PRO A 152 -41.94 -23.33 -39.22
N LEU A 153 -41.33 -24.24 -38.45
CA LEU A 153 -41.73 -25.65 -38.44
C LEU A 153 -43.17 -25.81 -37.94
N HIS A 154 -43.56 -25.08 -36.89
CA HIS A 154 -44.92 -25.08 -36.39
C HIS A 154 -45.92 -24.55 -37.43
N GLU A 155 -45.57 -23.47 -38.13
CA GLU A 155 -46.38 -22.96 -39.24
C GLU A 155 -46.50 -23.94 -40.41
N GLN A 156 -45.42 -24.63 -40.77
CA GLN A 156 -45.43 -25.66 -41.81
C GLN A 156 -46.33 -26.83 -41.42
N VAL A 157 -46.24 -27.29 -40.17
CA VAL A 157 -47.14 -28.35 -39.66
C VAL A 157 -48.59 -27.89 -39.76
N ALA A 158 -48.92 -26.69 -39.30
CA ALA A 158 -50.30 -26.17 -39.39
C ALA A 158 -50.81 -26.09 -40.85
N ARG A 159 -49.96 -25.64 -41.78
CA ARG A 159 -50.30 -25.60 -43.22
C ARG A 159 -50.52 -27.01 -43.77
N LEU A 160 -49.61 -27.95 -43.49
CA LEU A 160 -49.74 -29.34 -43.95
C LEU A 160 -50.99 -29.99 -43.39
N THR A 161 -51.31 -29.79 -42.11
CA THR A 161 -52.55 -30.27 -41.48
C THR A 161 -53.78 -29.74 -42.23
N ALA A 162 -53.87 -28.44 -42.47
CA ALA A 162 -55.00 -27.84 -43.18
C ALA A 162 -55.13 -28.37 -44.63
N THR A 163 -54.01 -28.52 -45.34
CA THR A 163 -54.02 -29.10 -46.70
C THR A 163 -54.46 -30.57 -46.69
N GLY A 164 -54.01 -31.35 -45.69
CA GLY A 164 -54.42 -32.74 -45.53
C GLY A 164 -55.92 -32.89 -45.26
N GLU A 165 -56.47 -32.03 -44.40
CA GLU A 165 -57.92 -31.97 -44.14
C GLU A 165 -58.72 -31.61 -45.39
N HIS A 166 -58.26 -30.62 -46.16
CA HIS A 166 -58.91 -30.23 -47.41
C HIS A 166 -58.90 -31.36 -48.45
N LEU A 167 -57.75 -32.00 -48.68
CA LEU A 167 -57.63 -33.12 -49.60
C LEU A 167 -58.47 -34.32 -49.16
N ALA A 168 -58.55 -34.59 -47.85
CA ALA A 168 -59.42 -35.63 -47.31
C ALA A 168 -60.91 -35.35 -47.59
N ALA A 169 -61.33 -34.08 -47.49
CA ALA A 169 -62.69 -33.67 -47.84
C ALA A 169 -62.97 -33.83 -49.34
N GLN A 170 -62.07 -33.39 -50.22
CA GLN A 170 -62.19 -33.57 -51.68
C GLN A 170 -62.24 -35.05 -52.08
N LEU A 171 -61.41 -35.89 -51.45
CA LEU A 171 -61.46 -37.35 -51.66
C LEU A 171 -62.80 -37.96 -51.24
N LYS A 172 -63.43 -37.43 -50.20
CA LYS A 172 -64.76 -37.90 -49.77
C LYS A 172 -65.84 -37.48 -50.76
N GLU A 173 -65.79 -36.24 -51.23
CA GLU A 173 -66.72 -35.70 -52.23
C GLU A 173 -66.62 -36.44 -53.56
N THR A 174 -65.43 -36.53 -54.15
CA THR A 174 -65.20 -37.28 -55.40
C THR A 174 -65.60 -38.75 -55.30
N LYS A 175 -65.40 -39.39 -54.14
CA LYS A 175 -65.90 -40.76 -53.90
C LYS A 175 -67.43 -40.81 -53.92
N ALA A 176 -68.11 -39.81 -53.36
CA ALA A 176 -69.56 -39.72 -53.38
C ALA A 176 -70.09 -39.46 -54.79
N GLU A 177 -69.49 -38.52 -55.53
CA GLU A 177 -69.80 -38.25 -56.94
C GLU A 177 -69.61 -39.50 -57.81
N LEU A 178 -68.48 -40.19 -57.69
CA LEU A 178 -68.20 -41.43 -58.42
C LEU A 178 -69.23 -42.52 -58.09
N LYS A 179 -69.66 -42.61 -56.83
CA LYS A 179 -70.73 -43.53 -56.44
C LYS A 179 -72.05 -43.13 -57.11
N GLY A 180 -72.42 -41.85 -57.08
CA GLY A 180 -73.61 -41.32 -57.75
C GLY A 180 -73.61 -41.60 -59.25
N ALA A 181 -72.53 -41.26 -59.95
CA ALA A 181 -72.38 -41.52 -61.39
C ALA A 181 -72.48 -43.02 -61.73
N ARG A 182 -71.97 -43.91 -60.87
CA ARG A 182 -72.13 -45.36 -61.04
C ARG A 182 -73.57 -45.82 -60.86
N GLU A 183 -74.31 -45.25 -59.92
CA GLU A 183 -75.73 -45.53 -59.71
C GLU A 183 -76.58 -45.03 -60.89
N GLU A 184 -76.34 -43.81 -61.36
CA GLU A 184 -76.97 -43.26 -62.57
C GLU A 184 -76.65 -44.11 -63.81
N ASN A 185 -75.39 -44.49 -64.01
CA ASN A 185 -75.02 -45.33 -65.15
C ASN A 185 -75.73 -46.70 -65.11
N ARG A 186 -75.88 -47.30 -63.93
CA ARG A 186 -76.66 -48.54 -63.75
C ARG A 186 -78.14 -48.31 -64.07
N ALA A 187 -78.72 -47.19 -63.65
CA ALA A 187 -80.11 -46.84 -63.95
C ALA A 187 -80.31 -46.66 -65.47
N LEU A 188 -79.45 -45.88 -66.13
CA LEU A 188 -79.48 -45.68 -67.58
C LEU A 188 -79.27 -47.00 -68.35
N GLN A 189 -78.37 -47.88 -67.90
CA GLN A 189 -78.20 -49.21 -68.50
C GLN A 189 -79.48 -50.05 -68.36
N ALA A 190 -80.16 -50.00 -67.20
CA ALA A 190 -81.42 -50.68 -67.00
C ALA A 190 -82.52 -50.12 -67.92
N GLU A 191 -82.60 -48.80 -68.09
CA GLU A 191 -83.52 -48.14 -69.01
C GLU A 191 -83.22 -48.46 -70.49
N LEU A 192 -81.96 -48.49 -70.90
CA LEU A 192 -81.58 -48.92 -72.25
C LEU A 192 -81.97 -50.37 -72.51
N LEU A 193 -81.83 -51.26 -71.50
CA LEU A 193 -82.28 -52.64 -71.60
C LEU A 193 -83.81 -52.75 -71.71
N THR A 194 -84.58 -51.91 -71.00
CA THR A 194 -86.03 -51.91 -71.14
C THR A 194 -86.46 -51.38 -72.51
N LEU A 195 -85.84 -50.32 -73.02
CA LEU A 195 -86.08 -49.78 -74.36
C LEU A 195 -85.71 -50.79 -75.47
N ALA A 196 -84.55 -51.43 -75.39
CA ALA A 196 -84.14 -52.47 -76.33
C ALA A 196 -85.08 -53.70 -76.32
N ARG A 197 -85.75 -53.98 -75.20
CA ARG A 197 -86.80 -55.01 -75.11
C ARG A 197 -88.16 -54.51 -75.62
N ALA A 198 -88.40 -53.21 -75.61
CA ALA A 198 -89.62 -52.56 -76.07
C ALA A 198 -89.60 -52.23 -77.57
N GLU A 199 -88.44 -52.29 -78.25
CA GLU A 199 -88.38 -52.22 -79.71
C GLU A 199 -89.20 -53.37 -80.32
N PRO A 200 -90.26 -53.07 -81.10
CA PRO A 200 -91.02 -54.11 -81.79
C PRO A 200 -90.18 -54.69 -82.91
N LYS A 201 -90.24 -56.02 -83.09
CA LYS A 201 -89.94 -56.70 -84.36
C LYS A 201 -90.88 -56.19 -85.46
N ALA A 202 -90.67 -54.98 -85.96
CA ALA A 202 -91.34 -54.42 -87.12
C ALA A 202 -90.31 -54.32 -88.25
N GLY A 203 -90.05 -55.45 -88.92
CA GLY A 203 -89.18 -55.43 -90.10
C GLY A 203 -88.58 -56.74 -90.57
N ARG A 204 -89.37 -57.82 -90.74
CA ARG A 204 -89.42 -58.65 -91.96
C ARG A 204 -90.10 -59.98 -91.68
N GLY A 205 -91.30 -60.14 -92.23
CA GLY A 205 -91.77 -61.46 -92.62
C GLY A 205 -90.91 -62.03 -93.73
N ALA A 206 -90.79 -63.36 -93.74
CA ALA A 206 -90.80 -64.17 -94.95
C ALA A 206 -91.14 -65.61 -94.57
N LYS A 207 -92.38 -65.97 -94.92
CA LYS A 207 -92.98 -67.31 -95.06
C LYS A 207 -93.33 -68.07 -93.78
#